data_AF-A0A7Y5RRM7-F1
#
_entry.id   AF-A0A7Y5RRM7-F1
#
_cell.length_a   1.000
_cell.length_b   1.000
_cell.length_c   1.000
_cell.angle_alpha   90.00
_cell.angle_beta   90.00
_cell.angle_gamma   90.00
#
_symmetry.space_group_name_H-M   'P 1'
#
loop_
_entity.id
_entity.type
_entity.pdbx_description
1 polymer ?
#
loop_
_entity_poly.entity_id
_entity_poly.type
_entity_poly.pdbx_seq_one_letter_code
_entity_poly.pdbx_strand_id
1 'polypeptide(L)'
;MTIKEIREKKSDDLHGRLRELSEQLFRVRCTSERLTPQKGAEAKKLDQEVARIRTILRQRDLIEGSKKEFDGIEAALKQAAPGSAKSKKLLRRKNELKRVRHEMDVVKGK
;
A
#
# COMPACT_ATOMS: atom_id res chain seq x y z
N MET A 1 1.16 -8.92 14.99
CA MET A 1 2.46 -8.72 14.32
C MET A 1 2.97 -7.29 14.50
N THR A 2 4.29 -7.11 14.47
CA THR A 2 4.90 -5.76 14.37
C THR A 2 4.81 -5.23 12.93
N ILE A 3 4.89 -3.92 12.75
CA ILE A 3 4.80 -3.31 11.40
C ILE A 3 6.01 -3.72 10.54
N LYS A 4 7.19 -3.93 11.15
CA LYS A 4 8.41 -4.34 10.46
C LYS A 4 8.24 -5.70 9.78
N GLU A 5 7.72 -6.69 10.52
CA GLU A 5 7.43 -8.02 9.99
C GLU A 5 6.42 -8.00 8.83
N ILE A 6 5.40 -7.13 8.89
CA ILE A 6 4.40 -7.00 7.82
C ILE A 6 5.04 -6.45 6.54
N ARG A 7 6.00 -5.53 6.67
CA ARG A 7 6.69 -4.93 5.52
C ARG A 7 7.59 -5.92 4.78
N GLU A 8 8.16 -6.90 5.49
CA GLU A 8 9.07 -7.91 4.95
C GLU A 8 8.36 -9.04 4.20
N LYS A 9 7.12 -9.37 4.57
CA LYS A 9 6.33 -10.43 3.92
C LYS A 9 5.96 -10.09 2.47
N LYS A 10 5.84 -11.12 1.62
CA LYS A 10 5.34 -10.96 0.24
C LYS A 10 3.87 -10.54 0.24
N SER A 11 3.43 -9.90 -0.84
CA SER A 11 2.04 -9.43 -0.97
C SER A 11 1.05 -10.60 -0.92
N ASP A 12 1.37 -11.73 -1.54
CA ASP A 12 0.51 -12.92 -1.55
C ASP A 12 0.33 -13.50 -0.14
N ASP A 13 1.41 -13.58 0.64
CA ASP A 13 1.37 -14.03 2.04
C ASP A 13 0.52 -13.09 2.91
N LEU A 14 0.56 -11.79 2.64
CA LEU A 14 -0.27 -10.79 3.33
C LEU A 14 -1.75 -10.94 2.97
N HIS A 15 -2.09 -11.25 1.72
CA HIS A 15 -3.47 -11.54 1.31
C HIS A 15 -4.00 -12.82 1.96
N GLY A 16 -3.19 -13.88 2.00
CA GLY A 16 -3.52 -15.11 2.73
C GLY A 16 -3.80 -14.84 4.20
N ARG A 17 -2.90 -14.10 4.85
CA ARG A 17 -3.06 -13.72 6.26
C ARG A 17 -4.28 -12.83 6.51
N LEU A 18 -4.57 -11.90 5.60
CA LEU A 18 -5.75 -11.04 5.69
C LEU A 18 -7.04 -11.85 5.70
N ARG A 19 -7.11 -12.91 4.88
CA ARG A 19 -8.25 -13.82 4.83
C ARG A 19 -8.42 -14.56 6.16
N GLU A 20 -7.35 -15.14 6.67
CA GLU A 20 -7.36 -15.83 7.97
C GLU A 20 -7.84 -14.92 9.11
N LEU A 21 -7.29 -13.70 9.20
CA LEU A 21 -7.68 -12.74 10.25
C LEU A 21 -9.13 -12.29 10.11
N SER A 22 -9.63 -12.15 8.88
CA SER A 22 -11.04 -11.80 8.63
C SER A 22 -11.97 -12.94 9.05
N GLU A 23 -11.60 -14.19 8.79
CA GLU A 23 -12.34 -15.37 9.23
C GLU A 23 -12.32 -15.52 10.76
N GLN A 24 -11.18 -15.28 11.41
CA GLN A 24 -11.07 -15.25 12.87
C GLN A 24 -11.96 -14.18 13.49
N LEU A 25 -11.92 -12.97 12.93
CA LEU A 25 -12.73 -11.84 13.39
C LEU A 25 -14.21 -12.10 13.21
N PHE A 26 -14.61 -12.73 12.10
CA PHE A 26 -15.99 -13.18 11.91
C PHE A 26 -16.41 -14.20 12.97
N ARG A 27 -15.57 -15.22 13.24
CA ARG A 27 -15.84 -16.20 14.30
C ARG A 27 -16.00 -15.52 15.66
N VAL A 28 -15.07 -14.64 16.03
CA VAL A 28 -15.14 -13.89 17.29
C VAL A 28 -16.41 -13.05 17.36
N ARG A 29 -16.89 -12.46 16.25
CA ARG A 29 -18.15 -11.69 16.27
C ARG A 29 -19.41 -12.56 16.31
N CYS A 30 -19.38 -13.73 15.66
CA CYS A 30 -20.55 -14.60 15.48
C CYS A 30 -20.69 -15.71 16.52
N THR A 31 -19.71 -15.91 17.42
CA THR A 31 -19.88 -16.85 18.55
C THR A 31 -20.95 -16.35 19.51
N SER A 32 -21.84 -17.25 19.96
CA SER A 32 -22.99 -16.94 20.82
C SER A 32 -22.64 -16.64 22.28
N GLU A 33 -21.36 -16.73 22.65
CA GLU A 33 -20.89 -16.39 23.99
C GLU A 33 -21.15 -14.91 24.29
N ARG A 34 -21.69 -14.64 25.49
CA ARG A 34 -22.01 -13.30 26.01
C ARG A 34 -20.88 -12.31 25.71
N LEU A 35 -21.23 -11.06 25.41
CA LEU A 35 -20.29 -9.94 25.22
C LEU A 35 -19.42 -9.77 26.48
N THR A 36 -18.24 -10.40 26.51
CA THR A 36 -17.24 -10.19 27.54
C THR A 36 -16.25 -9.10 27.11
N PRO A 37 -15.67 -8.34 28.06
CA PRO A 37 -14.59 -7.40 27.76
C PRO A 37 -13.41 -8.04 27.03
N GLN A 38 -13.11 -9.31 27.35
CA GLN A 38 -12.05 -10.09 26.71
C GLN A 38 -12.31 -10.28 25.20
N LYS A 39 -13.53 -10.67 24.82
CA LYS A 39 -13.95 -10.84 23.42
C LYS A 39 -13.86 -9.53 22.64
N GLY A 40 -14.25 -8.41 23.26
CA GLY A 40 -14.11 -7.07 22.69
C GLY A 40 -12.65 -6.67 22.46
N ALA A 41 -11.77 -6.98 23.42
CA ALA A 41 -10.34 -6.71 23.28
C ALA A 41 -9.69 -7.57 22.18
N GLU A 42 -10.09 -8.82 22.04
CA GLU A 42 -9.63 -9.72 20.98
C GLU A 42 -10.08 -9.25 19.60
N ALA A 43 -11.36 -8.93 19.43
CA ALA A 43 -11.88 -8.38 18.18
C ALA A 43 -11.13 -7.11 17.78
N LYS A 44 -10.86 -6.21 18.74
CA LYS A 44 -10.10 -4.98 18.49
C LYS A 44 -8.66 -5.26 18.05
N LYS A 45 -7.98 -6.26 18.62
CA LYS A 45 -6.64 -6.66 18.20
C LYS A 45 -6.64 -7.17 16.75
N LEU A 46 -7.61 -8.02 16.40
CA LEU A 46 -7.78 -8.53 15.05
C LEU A 46 -8.10 -7.40 14.04
N ASP A 47 -9.02 -6.49 14.38
CA ASP A 47 -9.34 -5.30 13.57
C ASP A 47 -8.09 -4.44 13.30
N GLN A 48 -7.28 -4.19 14.33
CA GLN A 48 -6.04 -3.43 14.19
C GLN A 48 -5.03 -4.12 13.29
N GLU A 49 -4.90 -5.45 13.37
CA GLU A 49 -3.98 -6.20 12.52
C GLU A 49 -4.42 -6.21 11.06
N VAL A 50 -5.72 -6.39 10.80
CA VAL A 50 -6.34 -6.24 9.47
C VAL A 50 -6.07 -4.84 8.90
N ALA A 51 -6.25 -3.79 9.70
CA ALA A 51 -6.03 -2.41 9.27
C ALA A 51 -4.55 -2.15 8.90
N ARG A 52 -3.60 -2.70 9.68
CA ARG A 52 -2.16 -2.57 9.38
C ARG A 52 -1.81 -3.25 8.05
N ILE A 53 -2.28 -4.48 7.84
CA ILE A 53 -2.01 -5.22 6.58
C ILE A 53 -2.61 -4.48 5.39
N ARG A 54 -3.87 -4.03 5.47
CA ARG A 54 -4.52 -3.24 4.41
C ARG A 54 -3.76 -1.96 4.09
N THR A 55 -3.26 -1.28 5.11
CA THR A 55 -2.47 -0.05 4.93
C THR A 55 -1.19 -0.33 4.15
N ILE A 56 -0.46 -1.40 4.50
CA ILE A 56 0.79 -1.76 3.81
C ILE A 56 0.51 -2.19 2.36
N LEU A 57 -0.52 -2.98 2.11
CA LEU A 57 -0.91 -3.37 0.75
C LEU A 57 -1.26 -2.13 -0.09
N ARG A 58 -2.07 -1.21 0.46
CA ARG A 58 -2.41 0.03 -0.24
C ARG A 58 -1.18 0.91 -0.52
N GLN A 59 -0.23 0.98 0.40
CA GLN A 59 1.02 1.68 0.17
C GLN A 59 1.82 1.06 -0.98
N ARG A 60 1.84 -0.28 -1.10
CA ARG A 60 2.48 -0.97 -2.22
C ARG A 60 1.81 -0.65 -3.54
N ASP A 61 0.48 -0.68 -3.59
CA ASP A 61 -0.29 -0.37 -4.81
C ASP A 61 -0.02 1.06 -5.30
N LEU A 62 0.04 2.04 -4.38
CA LEU A 62 0.35 3.43 -4.71
C LEU A 62 1.78 3.58 -5.26
N ILE A 63 2.76 2.89 -4.66
CA ILE A 63 4.14 2.89 -5.14
C ILE A 63 4.21 2.27 -6.53
N GLU A 64 3.58 1.12 -6.75
CA GLU A 64 3.59 0.44 -8.03
C GLU A 64 2.89 1.26 -9.14
N GLY A 65 1.74 1.89 -8.83
CA GLY A 65 1.06 2.80 -9.74
C GLY A 65 1.95 3.97 -10.14
N SER A 66 2.58 4.63 -9.16
CA SER A 66 3.51 5.75 -9.44
C SER A 66 4.75 5.32 -10.24
N LYS A 67 5.19 4.07 -10.10
CA LYS A 67 6.28 3.49 -10.89
C LYS A 67 5.85 3.29 -12.34
N LYS A 68 4.69 2.68 -12.56
CA LYS A 68 4.12 2.47 -13.91
C LYS A 68 3.90 3.79 -14.65
N GLU A 69 3.40 4.82 -13.97
CA GLU A 69 3.24 6.16 -14.55
C GLU A 69 4.57 6.77 -14.99
N PHE A 70 5.60 6.65 -14.13
CA PHE A 70 6.93 7.15 -14.42
C PHE A 70 7.56 6.43 -15.63
N ASP A 71 7.47 5.10 -15.66
CA ASP A 71 8.01 4.26 -16.73
C ASP A 71 7.29 4.57 -18.06
N GLY A 72 5.97 4.78 -18.03
CA GLY A 72 5.18 5.18 -19.20
C GLY A 72 5.58 6.55 -19.75
N ILE A 73 5.83 7.52 -18.87
CA ILE A 73 6.32 8.85 -19.28
C ILE A 73 7.72 8.78 -19.87
N GLU A 74 8.59 7.93 -19.31
CA GLU A 74 9.94 7.72 -19.83
C GLU A 74 9.93 7.05 -21.20
N ALA A 75 9.09 6.04 -21.41
CA ALA A 75 8.86 5.45 -22.72
C ALA A 75 8.32 6.47 -23.73
N ALA A 76 7.33 7.28 -23.33
CA ALA A 76 6.77 8.33 -24.18
C ALA A 76 7.79 9.43 -24.52
N LEU A 77 8.72 9.75 -23.61
CA LEU A 77 9.82 10.70 -23.86
C LEU A 77 10.82 10.14 -24.88
N LYS A 78 11.16 8.85 -24.80
CA LYS A 78 12.05 8.19 -25.76
C LYS A 78 11.49 8.20 -27.20
N GLN A 79 10.17 8.12 -27.34
CA GLN A 79 9.49 8.16 -28.64
C GLN A 79 9.21 9.58 -29.14
N ALA A 80 9.25 10.59 -28.28
CA ALA A 80 8.96 11.97 -28.65
C ALA A 80 10.19 12.64 -29.28
N ALA A 81 9.98 13.40 -30.35
CA ALA A 81 11.04 14.19 -30.95
C ALA A 81 11.65 15.17 -29.92
N PRO A 82 12.99 15.26 -29.84
CA PRO A 82 13.66 16.15 -28.89
C PRO A 82 13.27 17.61 -29.16
N GLY A 83 12.99 18.37 -28.10
CA GLY A 83 12.60 19.78 -28.21
C GLY A 83 11.15 20.05 -28.61
N SER A 84 10.37 19.02 -29.01
CA SER A 84 8.95 19.16 -29.30
C SER A 84 8.13 19.61 -28.08
N ALA A 85 7.01 20.28 -28.30
CA ALA A 85 6.10 20.69 -27.23
C ALA A 85 5.63 19.50 -26.37
N LYS A 86 5.40 18.34 -26.99
CA LYS A 86 5.08 17.08 -26.31
C LYS A 86 6.23 16.61 -25.41
N SER A 87 7.46 16.60 -25.91
CA SER A 87 8.66 16.22 -25.13
C SER A 87 8.88 17.15 -23.93
N LYS A 88 8.76 18.47 -24.12
CA LYS A 88 8.84 19.46 -23.02
C LYS A 88 7.78 19.24 -21.94
N LYS A 89 6.53 18.95 -22.33
CA LYS A 89 5.42 18.68 -21.40
C LYS A 89 5.65 17.39 -20.60
N LEU A 90 6.09 16.33 -21.26
CA LEU A 90 6.41 15.05 -20.60
C LEU A 90 7.59 15.20 -19.63
N LEU A 91 8.61 15.98 -19.98
CA LEU A 91 9.76 16.22 -19.11
C LEU A 91 9.36 16.96 -17.82
N ARG A 92 8.47 17.96 -17.92
CA ARG A 92 7.91 18.64 -16.74
C ARG A 92 7.19 17.65 -15.83
N ARG A 93 6.30 16.84 -16.40
CA ARG A 93 5.56 15.81 -15.66
C ARG A 93 6.46 14.77 -15.00
N LYS A 94 7.54 14.33 -15.69
CA LYS A 94 8.56 13.42 -15.14
C LYS A 94 9.24 14.04 -13.92
N ASN A 95 9.59 15.32 -13.99
CA ASN A 95 10.25 16.03 -12.90
C ASN A 95 9.33 16.25 -11.70
N GLU A 96 8.04 16.54 -11.93
CA GLU A 96 7.02 16.59 -10.87
C GLU A 96 6.90 15.24 -10.15
N LEU A 97 6.77 14.14 -10.89
CA LEU A 97 6.67 12.80 -10.30
C LEU A 97 7.93 12.40 -9.53
N LYS A 98 9.13 12.81 -9.99
CA LYS A 98 10.38 12.62 -9.22
C LYS A 98 10.34 13.34 -7.88
N ARG A 99 9.83 14.58 -7.84
CA ARG A 99 9.71 15.36 -6.60
C ARG A 99 8.73 14.69 -5.63
N VAL A 100 7.55 14.33 -6.11
CA VAL A 100 6.53 13.65 -5.31
C VAL A 100 7.07 12.33 -4.75
N ARG A 101 7.77 11.53 -5.56
CA ARG A 101 8.39 10.27 -5.08
C ARG A 101 9.42 10.53 -3.99
N HIS A 102 10.29 11.51 -4.18
CA HIS A 102 11.29 11.88 -3.18
C HIS A 102 10.64 12.32 -1.85
N GLU A 103 9.58 13.12 -1.92
CA GLU A 103 8.81 13.52 -0.73
C GLU A 103 8.17 12.31 -0.03
N MET A 104 7.59 11.36 -0.78
CA MET A 104 7.04 10.13 -0.21
C MET A 104 8.09 9.24 0.45
N ASP A 105 9.29 9.14 -0.12
CA ASP A 105 10.40 8.36 0.45
C ASP A 105 10.95 9.00 1.74
N VAL A 106 11.04 10.34 1.78
CA VAL A 106 11.43 11.09 3.00
C VAL A 106 10.42 10.85 4.13
N VAL A 107 9.12 10.81 3.81
CA VAL A 107 8.06 10.51 4.79
C VAL A 107 8.12 9.05 5.27
N LYS A 108 8.59 8.12 4.43
CA LYS A 108 8.70 6.69 4.78
C LYS A 108 9.91 6.37 5.67
N GLY A 109 10.95 7.23 5.64
CA GLY A 109 12.20 7.08 6.39
C GLY A 109 12.25 7.78 7.75
N LYS A 110 11.21 8.54 8.12
CA LYS A 110 11.01 9.11 9.47
C LYS A 110 9.98 8.28 10.24
#